data_AF-A0AA92UMN4-F1
#
_entry.id   AF-A0AA92UMN4-F1
#
_cell.length_a   1.000
_cell.length_b   1.000
_cell.length_c   1.000
_cell.angle_alpha   90.00
_cell.angle_beta   90.00
_cell.angle_gamma   90.00
#
_symmetry.space_group_name_H-M   'P 1'
#
loop_
_entity.id
_entity.type
_entity.pdbx_description
1 polymer ?
#
loop_
_entity_poly.entity_id
_entity_poly.type
_entity_poly.pdbx_seq_one_letter_code
_entity_poly.pdbx_strand_id
1 'polypeptide(L)'
;EDNVSYTRFTDFCTCFFDKELTNKIEPKYNFWSHIAFVNYAQNFQPASTGNNFKESDFKAFKKYLEVLKPDIVIVWGCALGGDLEKYGFKKEAKFYGYNWVNEGIQFVNSYHPSYGGFKDNGRLEEALDKAFQEASKVTNG
;
A
#
# COMPACT_ATOMS: atom_id res chain seq x y z
N GLU A 1 6.25 -18.34 -14.83
CA GLU A 1 5.62 -17.16 -14.22
C GLU A 1 6.60 -15.99 -14.33
N ASP A 2 6.16 -14.87 -14.90
CA ASP A 2 7.02 -13.68 -14.96
C ASP A 2 7.14 -13.07 -13.56
N ASN A 3 8.31 -13.31 -12.94
CA ASN A 3 8.68 -12.82 -11.62
C ASN A 3 8.86 -11.28 -11.58
N VAL A 4 8.71 -10.58 -12.72
CA VAL A 4 8.98 -9.14 -12.88
C VAL A 4 8.30 -8.28 -11.82
N SER A 5 7.05 -8.58 -11.44
CA SER A 5 6.33 -7.81 -10.40
C SER A 5 6.94 -8.01 -9.02
N TYR A 6 7.30 -9.26 -8.67
CA TYR A 6 7.94 -9.59 -7.41
C TYR A 6 9.34 -9.01 -7.33
N THR A 7 10.14 -9.12 -8.41
CA THR A 7 11.47 -8.50 -8.50
C THR A 7 11.39 -6.99 -8.31
N ARG A 8 10.53 -6.29 -9.06
CA ARG A 8 10.38 -4.83 -8.94
C ARG A 8 9.97 -4.38 -7.54
N PHE A 9 9.03 -5.10 -6.93
CA PHE A 9 8.58 -4.79 -5.58
C PHE A 9 9.68 -5.05 -4.54
N THR A 10 10.34 -6.21 -4.63
CA THR A 10 11.44 -6.58 -3.73
C THR A 10 12.60 -5.61 -3.84
N ASP A 11 12.98 -5.22 -5.06
CA ASP A 11 14.05 -4.24 -5.31
C ASP A 11 13.67 -2.87 -4.75
N PHE A 12 12.41 -2.44 -4.95
CA PHE A 12 11.92 -1.20 -4.37
C PHE A 12 12.00 -1.22 -2.84
N CYS A 13 11.46 -2.24 -2.19
CA CYS A 13 11.53 -2.37 -0.73
C CYS A 13 12.97 -2.43 -0.25
N THR A 14 13.82 -3.22 -0.90
CA THR A 14 15.23 -3.33 -0.52
C THR A 14 15.91 -1.97 -0.62
N CYS A 15 15.78 -1.24 -1.73
CA CYS A 15 16.41 0.06 -1.89
C CYS A 15 15.83 1.17 -0.99
N PHE A 16 14.50 1.19 -0.82
CA PHE A 16 13.82 2.21 -0.03
C PHE A 16 14.09 2.00 1.46
N PHE A 17 14.00 0.77 1.95
CA PHE A 17 14.19 0.46 3.36
C PHE A 17 15.67 0.20 3.74
N ASP A 18 16.58 -0.22 2.85
CA ASP A 18 18.02 -0.36 3.19
C ASP A 18 18.62 0.95 3.72
N LYS A 19 18.19 2.09 3.20
CA LYS A 19 18.69 3.41 3.64
C LYS A 19 18.37 3.67 5.12
N GLU A 20 17.21 3.24 5.60
CA GLU A 20 16.74 3.39 6.99
C GLU A 20 17.29 2.29 7.91
N LEU A 21 17.61 1.14 7.35
CA LEU A 21 17.97 -0.08 8.08
C LEU A 21 19.46 -0.18 8.46
N THR A 22 20.32 0.72 8.00
CA THR A 22 21.76 0.68 8.31
C THR A 22 22.13 1.12 9.74
N ASN A 23 21.15 1.54 10.56
CA ASN A 23 21.38 1.94 11.94
C ASN A 23 20.90 0.89 12.97
N LYS A 24 21.86 0.06 13.41
CA LYS A 24 21.99 -0.54 14.77
C LYS A 24 21.21 -1.78 15.24
N ILE A 25 20.33 -2.43 14.48
CA ILE A 25 19.71 -3.73 14.88
C ILE A 25 19.57 -4.61 13.64
N GLU A 26 19.68 -5.94 13.72
CA GLU A 26 19.49 -6.84 12.54
C GLU A 26 18.22 -6.47 11.75
N PRO A 27 18.35 -5.73 10.63
CA PRO A 27 17.27 -4.82 10.25
C PRO A 27 16.15 -5.53 9.47
N LYS A 28 16.54 -6.54 8.68
CA LYS A 28 15.65 -7.24 7.76
C LYS A 28 14.57 -8.01 8.51
N TYR A 29 14.90 -8.69 9.60
CA TYR A 29 13.92 -9.44 10.39
C TYR A 29 12.92 -8.52 11.09
N ASN A 30 13.35 -7.32 11.49
CA ASN A 30 12.50 -6.34 12.15
C ASN A 30 11.53 -5.64 11.18
N PHE A 31 11.95 -5.31 9.96
CA PHE A 31 11.05 -4.68 8.99
C PHE A 31 9.92 -5.61 8.55
N TRP A 32 10.26 -6.83 8.15
CA TRP A 32 9.29 -7.80 7.66
C TRP A 32 8.33 -8.31 8.74
N SER A 33 8.69 -8.24 10.02
CA SER A 33 7.78 -8.59 11.12
C SER A 33 6.67 -7.57 11.37
N HIS A 34 6.76 -6.38 10.77
CA HIS A 34 5.76 -5.31 10.91
C HIS A 34 4.90 -5.13 9.64
N ILE A 35 4.96 -6.08 8.70
CA ILE A 35 4.27 -6.00 7.41
C ILE A 35 3.37 -7.19 7.21
N ALA A 36 2.16 -6.92 6.73
CA ALA A 36 1.23 -7.92 6.26
C ALA A 36 0.89 -7.68 4.79
N PHE A 37 0.88 -8.75 3.99
CA PHE A 37 0.37 -8.73 2.63
C PHE A 37 -1.03 -9.31 2.60
N VAL A 38 -1.98 -8.52 2.11
CA VAL A 38 -3.37 -8.94 1.94
C VAL A 38 -3.81 -8.65 0.52
N ASN A 39 -4.52 -9.59 -0.09
CA ASN A 39 -5.21 -9.35 -1.34
C ASN A 39 -6.56 -8.69 -1.05
N TYR A 40 -6.93 -7.68 -1.83
CA TYR A 40 -8.25 -7.07 -1.73
C TYR A 40 -9.34 -7.98 -2.31
N ALA A 41 -9.15 -8.46 -3.53
CA ALA A 41 -10.05 -9.46 -4.13
C ALA A 41 -9.87 -10.80 -3.41
N GLN A 42 -10.95 -11.34 -2.86
CA GLN A 42 -10.92 -12.63 -2.16
C GLN A 42 -11.14 -13.83 -3.10
N ASN A 43 -11.47 -13.57 -4.36
CA ASN A 43 -11.68 -14.58 -5.39
C ASN A 43 -10.62 -14.41 -6.49
N PHE A 44 -10.29 -15.51 -7.16
CA PHE A 44 -9.44 -15.48 -8.34
C PHE A 44 -10.11 -14.65 -9.46
N GLN A 45 -9.33 -13.74 -10.06
CA GLN A 45 -9.76 -12.83 -11.12
C GLN A 45 -8.91 -13.11 -12.37
N PRO A 46 -9.46 -13.78 -13.40
CA PRO A 46 -8.70 -14.01 -14.62
C PRO A 46 -8.42 -12.69 -15.35
N ALA A 47 -7.24 -12.58 -15.97
CA ALA A 47 -6.84 -11.37 -16.69
C ALA A 47 -7.85 -10.93 -17.77
N SER A 48 -8.55 -11.89 -18.38
CA SER A 48 -9.54 -11.66 -19.44
C SER A 48 -10.78 -10.89 -18.98
N THR A 49 -11.11 -10.88 -17.68
CA THR A 49 -12.29 -10.19 -17.16
C THR A 49 -11.98 -8.82 -16.57
N GLY A 50 -10.70 -8.47 -16.45
CA GLY A 50 -10.26 -7.28 -15.73
C GLY A 50 -10.55 -7.37 -14.22
N ASN A 51 -10.44 -6.24 -13.53
CA ASN A 51 -10.69 -6.15 -12.09
C ASN A 51 -12.21 -6.02 -11.82
N ASN A 52 -12.79 -7.01 -11.14
CA ASN A 52 -14.19 -6.99 -10.73
C ASN A 52 -14.31 -7.17 -9.20
N PHE A 53 -14.27 -6.05 -8.49
CA PHE A 53 -14.40 -6.04 -7.04
C PHE A 53 -15.86 -6.11 -6.59
N LYS A 54 -16.11 -6.92 -5.57
CA LYS A 54 -17.42 -7.11 -4.96
C LYS A 54 -17.49 -6.39 -3.62
N GLU A 55 -18.70 -6.10 -3.16
CA GLU A 55 -18.91 -5.54 -1.81
C GLU A 55 -18.32 -6.44 -0.71
N SER A 56 -18.32 -7.77 -0.93
CA SER A 56 -17.66 -8.72 -0.02
C SER A 56 -16.15 -8.50 0.11
N ASP A 57 -15.48 -8.07 -0.97
CA ASP A 57 -14.05 -7.79 -0.97
C ASP A 57 -13.75 -6.57 -0.10
N PHE A 58 -14.56 -5.51 -0.21
CA PHE A 58 -14.49 -4.34 0.67
C PHE A 58 -14.75 -4.68 2.14
N LYS A 59 -15.74 -5.54 2.43
CA LYS A 59 -16.02 -6.01 3.79
C LYS A 59 -14.86 -6.81 4.38
N ALA A 60 -14.25 -7.69 3.60
CA ALA A 60 -13.07 -8.44 4.01
C ALA A 60 -11.88 -7.48 4.27
N PHE A 61 -11.69 -6.49 3.41
CA PHE A 61 -10.67 -5.46 3.60
C PHE A 61 -10.83 -4.70 4.92
N LYS A 62 -12.04 -4.22 5.24
CA LYS A 62 -12.31 -3.60 6.55
C LYS A 62 -11.97 -4.54 7.71
N LYS A 63 -12.25 -5.84 7.56
CA LYS A 63 -11.91 -6.81 8.59
C LYS A 63 -10.40 -6.95 8.81
N TYR A 64 -9.59 -6.89 7.76
CA TYR A 64 -8.14 -6.85 7.90
C TYR A 64 -7.68 -5.62 8.68
N LEU A 65 -8.25 -4.44 8.42
CA LEU A 65 -7.92 -3.22 9.17
C LEU A 65 -8.26 -3.35 10.66
N GLU A 66 -9.43 -3.92 10.99
CA GLU A 66 -9.84 -4.15 12.39
C GLU A 66 -8.88 -5.10 13.15
N VAL A 67 -8.40 -6.15 12.48
CA VAL A 67 -7.58 -7.19 13.10
C VAL A 67 -6.12 -6.78 13.17
N LEU A 68 -5.57 -6.25 12.07
CA LEU A 68 -4.16 -5.92 11.95
C LEU A 68 -3.82 -4.55 12.56
N LYS A 69 -4.80 -3.63 12.62
CA LYS A 69 -4.65 -2.26 13.13
C LYS A 69 -3.40 -1.56 12.60
N PRO A 70 -3.23 -1.47 11.27
CA PRO A 70 -2.03 -0.88 10.70
C PRO A 70 -2.01 0.63 10.89
N ASP A 71 -0.83 1.22 11.07
CA ASP A 71 -0.64 2.68 11.02
C ASP A 71 -0.67 3.20 9.57
N ILE A 72 -0.18 2.38 8.64
CA ILE A 72 -0.04 2.71 7.22
C ILE A 72 -0.56 1.56 6.36
N VAL A 73 -1.36 1.88 5.35
CA VAL A 73 -1.84 0.93 4.33
C VAL A 73 -1.39 1.39 2.95
N ILE A 74 -0.67 0.52 2.24
CA ILE A 74 -0.23 0.77 0.87
C ILE A 74 -1.18 0.04 -0.08
N VAL A 75 -1.86 0.80 -0.93
CA VAL A 75 -2.81 0.33 -1.93
C VAL A 75 -2.12 0.23 -3.28
N TRP A 76 -2.02 -0.98 -3.83
CA TRP A 76 -1.36 -1.23 -5.10
C TRP A 76 -2.35 -1.37 -6.25
N GLY A 77 -2.38 -0.35 -7.11
CA GLY A 77 -3.12 -0.35 -8.36
C GLY A 77 -4.27 0.65 -8.36
N CYS A 78 -4.37 1.42 -9.46
CA CYS A 78 -5.37 2.47 -9.63
C CYS A 78 -6.81 1.97 -9.52
N ALA A 79 -7.08 0.75 -10.01
CA ALA A 79 -8.41 0.16 -9.94
C ALA A 79 -8.89 -0.02 -8.49
N LEU A 80 -8.00 -0.47 -7.60
CA LEU A 80 -8.32 -0.63 -6.19
C LEU A 80 -8.51 0.74 -5.53
N GLY A 81 -7.61 1.70 -5.79
CA GLY A 81 -7.75 3.06 -5.29
C GLY A 81 -9.09 3.71 -5.68
N GLY A 82 -9.55 3.49 -6.91
CA GLY A 82 -10.86 3.97 -7.38
C GLY A 82 -12.04 3.20 -6.78
N ASP A 83 -11.89 1.92 -6.45
CA ASP A 83 -12.94 1.16 -5.77
C ASP A 83 -13.17 1.65 -4.34
N LEU A 84 -12.09 1.94 -3.60
CA LEU A 84 -12.17 2.53 -2.26
C LEU A 84 -12.84 3.91 -2.27
N GLU A 85 -12.65 4.71 -3.32
CA GLU A 85 -13.34 5.98 -3.50
C GLU A 85 -14.86 5.83 -3.61
N LYS A 86 -15.35 4.78 -4.29
CA LYS A 86 -16.81 4.50 -4.38
C LYS A 86 -17.45 4.27 -3.02
N TYR A 87 -16.71 3.73 -2.06
CA TYR A 87 -17.17 3.51 -0.69
C TYR A 87 -16.95 4.73 0.22
N GLY A 88 -16.53 5.88 -0.34
CA GLY A 88 -16.19 7.09 0.43
C GLY A 88 -14.95 6.93 1.29
N PHE A 89 -14.20 5.84 1.11
CA PHE A 89 -13.03 5.48 1.93
C PHE A 89 -11.80 6.31 1.54
N LYS A 90 -11.75 6.75 0.29
CA LYS A 90 -10.82 7.75 -0.22
C LYS A 90 -11.60 9.02 -0.53
N LYS A 91 -11.20 10.15 0.07
CA LYS A 91 -11.78 11.47 -0.25
C LYS A 91 -11.01 12.07 -1.42
N GLU A 92 -11.73 12.74 -2.34
CA GLU A 92 -11.19 13.32 -3.57
C GLU A 92 -9.88 14.07 -3.32
N ALA A 93 -8.79 13.53 -3.85
CA ALA A 93 -7.55 14.29 -3.99
C ALA A 93 -7.56 14.92 -5.37
N LYS A 94 -7.56 16.26 -5.43
CA LYS A 94 -7.63 17.04 -6.67
C LYS A 94 -6.53 16.72 -7.71
N PHE A 95 -5.47 16.02 -7.30
CA PHE A 95 -4.46 15.47 -8.19
C PHE A 95 -3.93 14.18 -7.56
N TYR A 96 -3.95 13.08 -8.33
CA TYR A 96 -3.29 11.81 -8.04
C TYR A 96 -3.19 11.52 -6.53
N GLY A 97 -4.31 11.26 -5.87
CA GLY A 97 -4.34 11.04 -4.41
C GLY A 97 -3.49 9.87 -3.98
N TYR A 98 -2.19 10.12 -3.85
CA TYR A 98 -1.19 9.22 -3.34
C TYR A 98 -1.40 9.06 -1.85
N ASN A 99 -1.74 10.12 -1.11
CA ASN A 99 -2.01 10.02 0.32
C ASN A 99 -3.42 10.43 0.69
N TRP A 100 -4.02 9.70 1.63
CA TRP A 100 -5.20 10.14 2.37
C TRP A 100 -5.18 9.53 3.77
N VAL A 101 -6.10 9.99 4.62
CA VAL A 101 -6.28 9.47 5.98
C VAL A 101 -7.71 8.95 6.10
N ASN A 102 -7.87 7.76 6.65
CA ASN A 102 -9.18 7.22 7.02
C ASN A 102 -9.11 6.66 8.44
N GLU A 103 -9.94 7.18 9.34
CA GLU A 103 -10.03 6.73 10.73
C GLU A 103 -8.67 6.70 11.47
N GLY A 104 -7.80 7.68 11.18
CA GLY A 104 -6.47 7.80 11.78
C GLY A 104 -5.37 6.99 11.09
N ILE A 105 -5.72 6.08 10.16
CA ILE A 105 -4.77 5.28 9.40
C ILE A 105 -4.31 6.07 8.17
N GLN A 106 -3.00 6.08 7.92
CA GLN A 106 -2.41 6.69 6.72
C GLN A 106 -2.54 5.73 5.54
N PHE A 107 -2.93 6.24 4.39
CA PHE A 107 -3.03 5.46 3.17
C PHE A 107 -2.08 6.00 2.11
N VAL A 108 -1.50 5.07 1.34
CA VAL A 108 -0.63 5.36 0.20
C VAL A 108 -1.14 4.62 -1.03
N ASN A 109 -1.67 5.31 -2.04
CA ASN A 109 -2.03 4.72 -3.32
C ASN A 109 -0.80 4.70 -4.24
N SER A 110 -0.58 3.60 -4.94
CA SER A 110 0.50 3.47 -5.91
C SER A 110 0.01 2.77 -7.18
N TYR A 111 0.80 2.83 -8.25
CA TYR A 111 0.66 1.87 -9.33
C TYR A 111 0.96 0.45 -8.81
N HIS A 112 0.45 -0.55 -9.51
CA HIS A 112 0.80 -1.94 -9.21
C HIS A 112 2.26 -2.21 -9.65
N PRO A 113 3.06 -3.03 -8.95
CA PRO A 113 4.44 -3.35 -9.35
C PRO A 113 4.59 -3.96 -10.76
N SER A 114 3.52 -4.53 -11.31
CA SER A 114 3.50 -5.01 -12.70
C SER A 114 3.58 -3.88 -13.73
N TYR A 115 3.20 -2.65 -13.36
CA TYR A 115 3.32 -1.48 -14.21
C TYR A 115 4.77 -1.00 -14.28
N GLY A 116 5.27 -0.74 -15.49
CA GLY A 116 6.66 -0.31 -15.71
C GLY A 116 7.01 1.00 -14.99
N GLY A 117 6.01 1.87 -14.79
CA GLY A 117 6.14 3.13 -14.05
C GLY A 117 5.80 3.02 -12.56
N PHE A 118 6.00 1.86 -11.93
CA PHE A 118 5.61 1.61 -10.53
C PHE A 118 5.99 2.73 -9.54
N LYS A 119 7.22 3.26 -9.66
CA LYS A 119 7.74 4.33 -8.78
C LYS A 119 7.18 5.73 -9.09
N ASP A 120 6.48 5.87 -10.21
CA ASP A 120 5.96 7.13 -10.77
C ASP A 120 6.94 8.31 -10.65
N ASN A 121 8.17 8.12 -11.13
CA ASN A 121 9.23 9.13 -11.09
C ASN A 121 9.54 9.69 -9.68
N GLY A 122 9.46 8.85 -8.64
CA GLY A 122 9.80 9.22 -7.26
C GLY A 122 8.59 9.58 -6.38
N ARG A 123 7.39 9.72 -6.97
CA ARG A 123 6.20 10.10 -6.20
C ARG A 123 5.76 9.03 -5.20
N LEU A 124 6.06 7.75 -5.46
CA LEU A 124 5.80 6.69 -4.50
C LEU A 124 6.65 6.87 -3.25
N GLU A 125 7.94 7.14 -3.42
CA GLU A 125 8.86 7.41 -2.32
C GLU A 125 8.41 8.63 -1.50
N GLU A 126 8.09 9.76 -2.16
CA GLU A 126 7.61 10.97 -1.49
C GLU A 126 6.32 10.72 -0.67
N ALA A 127 5.40 9.92 -1.22
CA ALA A 127 4.15 9.58 -0.56
C ALA A 127 4.36 8.69 0.67
N LEU A 128 5.29 7.73 0.58
CA LEU A 128 5.65 6.87 1.71
C LEU A 128 6.34 7.68 2.81
N ASP A 129 7.33 8.51 2.48
CA ASP A 129 8.03 9.36 3.44
C ASP A 129 7.05 10.21 4.24
N LYS A 130 6.08 10.83 3.54
CA LYS A 130 5.01 11.59 4.19
C LYS A 130 4.16 10.72 5.13
N ALA A 131 3.74 9.54 4.69
CA ALA A 131 2.92 8.65 5.51
C ALA A 131 3.67 8.18 6.77
N PHE A 132 4.95 7.83 6.67
CA PHE A 132 5.78 7.44 7.82
C PHE A 132 5.98 8.60 8.80
N GLN A 133 6.23 9.82 8.30
CA GLN A 133 6.33 11.01 9.13
C GLN A 133 5.03 11.30 9.88
N GLU A 134 3.87 11.18 9.24
CA GLU A 134 2.59 11.41 9.92
C GLU A 134 2.26 10.30 10.93
N ALA A 135 2.49 9.03 10.58
CA ALA A 135 2.27 7.90 11.50
C ALA A 135 3.14 8.01 12.76
N SER A 136 4.41 8.39 12.62
CA SER A 136 5.34 8.52 13.77
C SER A 136 4.97 9.65 14.75
N LYS A 137 4.22 10.67 14.31
CA LYS A 137 3.71 11.74 15.19
C LYS A 137 2.59 11.25 16.10
N VAL A 138 1.78 10.30 15.62
CA VAL A 138 0.65 9.74 16.37
C VAL A 138 1.13 8.80 17.47
N THR A 139 2.23 8.07 17.25
CA THR A 139 2.79 7.11 18.22
C THR A 139 3.59 7.75 19.36
N ASN A 140 4.02 9.01 19.23
CA ASN A 140 4.84 9.72 20.22
C ASN A 140 4.06 10.78 21.02
N GLY A 141 2.72 10.75 20.97
CA GLY A 141 1.81 11.63 21.72
C GLY A 141 1.19 10.96 22.93
#